data_AF-A0A6G2V1B2-F1
#
_entry.id   AF-A0A6G2V1B2-F1
#
_cell.length_a   1.000
_cell.length_b   1.000
_cell.length_c   1.000
_cell.angle_alpha   90.00
_cell.angle_beta   90.00
_cell.angle_gamma   90.00
#
_symmetry.space_group_name_H-M   'P 1'
#
loop_
_entity.id
_entity.type
_entity.pdbx_description
1 polymer ?
#
loop_
_entity_poly.entity_id
_entity_poly.type
_entity_poly.pdbx_seq_one_letter_code
_entity_poly.pdbx_strand_id
1 'polypeptide(L)'
;RRVALLAGAGGAVREEESAAARLKEADDRLADAAFRAGFDTPEAAAATLLDDAAQRTLQHRIDAWQAEAAAVADRLAETDARDAADRPPAAPE
;
A
#
# COMPACT_ATOMS: atom_id res chain seq x y z
N ARG A 1 8.46 20.21 -18.49
CA ARG A 1 7.27 20.01 -17.62
C ARG A 1 6.77 18.56 -17.67
N ARG A 2 6.30 18.05 -18.83
CA ARG A 2 5.90 16.63 -19.00
C ARG A 2 6.92 15.60 -18.53
N VAL A 3 8.19 15.79 -18.87
CA VAL A 3 9.27 14.87 -18.45
C VAL A 3 9.42 14.80 -16.92
N ALA A 4 9.23 15.92 -16.22
CA ALA A 4 9.31 15.96 -14.76
C ALA A 4 8.10 15.29 -14.08
N LEU A 5 6.89 15.46 -14.64
CA LEU A 5 5.69 14.76 -14.17
C LEU A 5 5.79 13.25 -14.39
N LEU A 6 6.27 12.82 -15.55
CA LEU A 6 6.47 11.40 -15.85
C LEU A 6 7.57 10.79 -14.98
N ALA A 7 8.64 11.53 -14.71
CA ALA A 7 9.68 11.09 -13.77
C ALA A 7 9.13 10.97 -12.34
N GLY A 8 8.29 11.91 -11.89
CA GLY A 8 7.62 11.84 -10.59
C GLY A 8 6.65 10.66 -10.47
N ALA A 9 5.80 10.45 -11.48
CA ALA A 9 4.88 9.32 -11.53
C ALA A 9 5.64 7.98 -11.57
N GLY A 10 6.71 7.88 -12.37
CA GLY A 10 7.57 6.71 -12.39
C GLY A 10 8.34 6.50 -11.08
N GLY A 11 8.59 7.57 -10.31
CA GLY A 11 9.12 7.46 -8.94
C GLY A 11 8.10 6.83 -8.00
N ALA A 12 6.88 7.36 -7.98
CA ALA A 12 5.79 6.87 -7.13
C ALA A 12 5.44 5.40 -7.40
N VAL A 13 5.38 4.98 -8.67
CA VAL A 13 5.13 3.56 -9.04
C VAL A 13 6.23 2.64 -8.49
N ARG A 14 7.50 3.04 -8.62
CA ARG A 14 8.62 2.22 -8.08
C ARG A 14 8.63 2.17 -6.56
N GLU A 15 8.21 3.24 -5.89
CA GLU A 15 8.06 3.26 -4.43
C GLU A 15 6.94 2.32 -3.98
N GLU A 16 5.81 2.30 -4.70
CA GLU A 16 4.71 1.36 -4.47
C GLU A 16 5.16 -0.09 -4.68
N GLU A 17 5.79 -0.40 -5.81
CA GLU A 17 6.32 -1.74 -6.10
C GLU A 17 7.33 -2.19 -5.03
N SER A 18 8.19 -1.27 -4.58
CA SER A 18 9.14 -1.56 -3.50
C SER A 18 8.45 -1.78 -2.16
N ALA A 19 7.35 -1.08 -1.86
CA ALA A 19 6.58 -1.28 -0.64
C ALA A 19 5.87 -2.64 -0.67
N ALA A 20 5.24 -3.00 -1.79
CA ALA A 20 4.61 -4.30 -1.99
C ALA A 20 5.61 -5.45 -1.84
N ALA A 21 6.81 -5.31 -2.42
CA ALA A 21 7.87 -6.32 -2.27
C ALA A 21 8.32 -6.49 -0.80
N ARG A 22 8.47 -5.38 -0.06
CA ARG A 22 8.83 -5.42 1.36
C ARG A 22 7.73 -6.01 2.23
N LEU A 23 6.46 -5.75 1.91
CA LEU A 23 5.32 -6.36 2.60
C LEU A 23 5.34 -7.87 2.43
N LYS A 24 5.46 -8.33 1.17
CA LYS A 24 5.57 -9.76 0.89
C LYS A 24 6.74 -10.42 1.64
N GLU A 25 7.91 -9.79 1.64
CA GLU A 25 9.06 -10.32 2.36
C GLU A 25 8.81 -10.37 3.89
N ALA A 26 8.13 -9.37 4.44
CA ALA A 26 7.76 -9.36 5.85
C ALA A 26 6.77 -10.49 6.19
N ASP A 27 5.78 -10.73 5.32
CA ASP A 27 4.80 -11.81 5.47
C ASP A 27 5.48 -13.19 5.40
N ASP A 28 6.38 -13.39 4.44
CA ASP A 28 7.17 -14.62 4.31
C ASP A 28 8.03 -14.85 5.58
N ARG A 29 8.70 -13.80 6.08
CA ARG A 29 9.48 -13.88 7.34
C ARG A 29 8.61 -14.15 8.57
N LEU A 30 7.37 -13.63 8.60
CA LEU A 30 6.42 -13.87 9.67
C LEU A 30 5.94 -15.33 9.66
N ALA A 31 5.61 -15.88 8.49
CA ALA A 31 5.27 -17.28 8.30
C ALA A 31 6.41 -18.19 8.78
N ASP A 32 7.63 -17.94 8.34
CA ASP A 32 8.81 -18.70 8.77
C ASP A 32 9.04 -18.65 10.29
N ALA A 33 8.75 -17.52 10.94
CA ALA A 33 8.86 -17.39 12.39
C ALA A 33 7.77 -18.19 13.13
N ALA A 34 6.52 -18.14 12.64
CA ALA A 34 5.41 -18.87 13.23
C ALA A 34 5.63 -20.40 13.16
N PHE A 35 6.05 -20.89 11.99
CA PHE A 35 6.37 -22.31 11.82
C PHE A 35 7.54 -22.76 12.70
N ARG A 36 8.60 -21.94 12.83
CA ARG A 36 9.71 -22.24 13.75
C ARG A 36 9.28 -22.26 15.22
N ALA A 37 8.25 -21.51 15.58
CA ALA A 37 7.66 -21.52 16.90
C ALA A 37 6.63 -22.65 17.11
N GLY A 38 6.38 -23.48 16.09
CA GLY A 38 5.49 -24.64 16.18
C GLY A 38 4.01 -24.32 15.94
N PHE A 39 3.69 -23.16 15.38
CA PHE A 39 2.33 -22.80 14.99
C PHE A 39 2.06 -23.20 13.54
N ASP A 40 0.82 -23.63 13.28
CA ASP A 40 0.37 -23.99 11.93
C ASP A 40 0.14 -22.77 11.03
N THR A 41 -0.10 -21.59 11.63
CA THR A 41 -0.20 -20.33 10.89
C THR A 41 0.31 -19.14 11.72
N PRO A 42 0.74 -18.04 11.07
CA PRO A 42 0.99 -16.75 11.72
C PRO A 42 -0.15 -16.25 12.60
N GLU A 43 -1.39 -16.43 12.15
CA GLU A 43 -2.59 -15.97 12.86
C GLU A 43 -2.79 -16.77 14.15
N ALA A 44 -2.51 -18.07 14.14
CA ALA A 44 -2.54 -18.90 15.34
C ALA A 44 -1.50 -18.42 16.36
N ALA A 45 -0.29 -18.05 15.90
CA ALA A 45 0.72 -17.46 16.76
C ALA A 45 0.28 -16.09 17.32
N ALA A 46 -0.27 -15.22 16.45
CA ALA A 46 -0.75 -13.90 16.85
C ALA A 46 -1.88 -13.98 17.87
N ALA A 47 -2.83 -14.91 17.72
CA ALA A 47 -3.94 -15.13 18.65
C ALA A 47 -3.49 -15.52 20.07
N THR A 48 -2.26 -16.05 20.23
CA THR A 48 -1.68 -16.29 21.56
C THR A 48 -1.15 -15.02 22.24
N LEU A 49 -0.80 -14.01 21.46
CA LEU A 49 -0.21 -12.74 21.94
C LEU A 49 -1.22 -11.58 21.94
N LEU A 50 -2.19 -11.61 21.01
CA LEU A 50 -3.19 -10.60 20.76
C LEU A 50 -4.56 -11.24 20.92
N ASP A 51 -5.42 -10.63 21.73
CA ASP A 51 -6.82 -11.02 21.76
C ASP A 51 -7.53 -10.65 20.45
N ASP A 52 -8.70 -11.25 20.23
CA ASP A 52 -9.51 -11.06 19.02
C ASP A 52 -9.87 -9.59 18.73
N ALA A 53 -9.90 -8.73 19.76
CA ALA A 53 -10.21 -7.31 19.59
C ALA A 53 -8.98 -6.54 19.08
N ALA A 54 -7.80 -6.82 19.62
CA ALA A 54 -6.53 -6.27 19.16
C ALA A 54 -6.23 -6.71 17.72
N GLN A 55 -6.49 -7.97 17.38
CA GLN A 55 -6.34 -8.47 16.01
C GLN A 55 -7.26 -7.73 15.01
N ARG A 56 -8.55 -7.58 15.35
CA ARG A 56 -9.50 -6.84 14.49
C ARG A 56 -9.11 -5.37 14.31
N THR A 57 -8.58 -4.74 15.35
CA THR A 57 -8.11 -3.36 15.28
C THR A 57 -6.95 -3.21 14.32
N LEU A 58 -6.00 -4.15 14.33
CA LEU A 58 -4.89 -4.16 13.37
C LEU A 58 -5.37 -4.43 11.94
N GLN A 59 -6.29 -5.39 11.77
CA GLN A 59 -6.88 -5.68 10.46
C GLN A 59 -7.55 -4.43 9.86
N HIS A 60 -8.36 -3.72 10.65
CA HIS A 60 -9.00 -2.49 10.18
C HIS A 60 -8.02 -1.41 9.74
N ARG A 61 -6.86 -1.32 10.38
CA ARG A 61 -5.81 -0.38 9.97
C ARG A 61 -5.15 -0.78 8.65
N ILE A 62 -4.95 -2.08 8.44
CA ILE A 62 -4.43 -2.62 7.18
C ILE A 62 -5.43 -2.36 6.06
N ASP A 63 -6.72 -2.66 6.27
CA ASP A 63 -7.77 -2.45 5.28
C ASP A 63 -7.90 -0.98 4.89
N ALA A 64 -7.84 -0.06 5.87
CA ALA A 64 -7.87 1.38 5.62
C ALA A 64 -6.69 1.82 4.76
N TRP A 65 -5.48 1.36 5.08
CA TRP A 65 -4.29 1.69 4.32
C TRP A 65 -4.34 1.11 2.88
N GLN A 66 -4.83 -0.11 2.72
CA GLN A 66 -5.02 -0.72 1.39
C GLN A 66 -6.05 0.05 0.56
N ALA A 67 -7.15 0.50 1.17
CA ALA A 67 -8.16 1.33 0.50
C ALA A 67 -7.58 2.69 0.06
N GLU A 68 -6.78 3.33 0.91
CA GLU A 68 -6.07 4.56 0.56
C GLU A 68 -5.10 4.34 -0.61
N ALA A 69 -4.32 3.25 -0.58
CA ALA A 69 -3.40 2.89 -1.65
C ALA A 69 -4.14 2.65 -2.98
N ALA A 70 -5.25 1.92 -2.95
CA ALA A 70 -6.09 1.69 -4.12
C ALA A 70 -6.68 3.00 -4.69
N ALA A 71 -7.18 3.89 -3.83
CA ALA A 71 -7.69 5.19 -4.25
C ALA A 71 -6.61 6.07 -4.91
N VAL A 72 -5.38 6.02 -4.41
CA VAL A 72 -4.24 6.70 -5.04
C VAL A 72 -3.92 6.07 -6.40
N ALA A 73 -3.92 4.74 -6.50
CA ALA A 73 -3.69 4.04 -7.77
C ALA A 73 -4.75 4.42 -8.82
N ASP A 74 -6.03 4.43 -8.44
CA ASP A 74 -7.13 4.83 -9.31
C ASP A 74 -6.97 6.27 -9.79
N ARG A 75 -6.64 7.20 -8.88
CA ARG A 75 -6.43 8.60 -9.23
C ARG A 75 -5.24 8.82 -10.15
N LEU A 76 -4.18 8.01 -9.98
CA LEU A 76 -3.02 8.01 -10.86
C LEU A 76 -3.31 7.36 -12.21
N ALA A 77 -4.30 6.45 -12.29
CA ALA A 77 -4.73 5.79 -13.52
C ALA A 77 -5.61 6.71 -14.41
N GLU A 78 -6.34 7.65 -13.80
CA GLU A 78 -7.31 8.55 -14.47
C GLU A 78 -6.66 9.48 -15.52
N THR A 79 -7.08 9.32 -16.78
CA THR A 79 -6.52 10.07 -17.92
C THR A 79 -6.91 11.55 -17.90
N ASP A 80 -8.14 11.88 -17.53
CA ASP A 80 -8.60 13.28 -17.43
C ASP A 80 -7.81 14.07 -16.39
N ALA A 81 -7.41 13.42 -15.28
CA ALA A 81 -6.55 13.99 -14.26
C ALA A 81 -5.15 14.32 -14.81
N ARG A 82 -4.57 13.44 -15.64
CA ARG A 82 -3.30 13.71 -16.32
C ARG A 82 -3.42 14.82 -17.34
N ASP A 83 -4.47 14.79 -18.14
CA ASP A 83 -4.71 15.79 -19.19
C ASP A 83 -4.96 17.18 -18.59
N ALA A 84 -5.65 17.26 -17.45
CA ALA A 84 -5.81 18.49 -16.69
C ALA A 84 -4.48 18.97 -16.08
N ALA A 85 -3.66 18.06 -15.52
CA ALA A 85 -2.34 18.40 -14.98
C ALA A 85 -1.38 18.96 -16.04
N ASP A 86 -1.55 18.54 -17.30
CA ASP A 86 -0.77 19.03 -18.44
C ASP A 86 -1.18 20.42 -18.95
N ARG A 87 -2.36 20.93 -18.58
CA ARG A 87 -2.83 22.26 -19.00
C ARG A 87 -2.18 23.38 -18.18
N PRO A 88 -2.10 24.62 -18.72
CA PRO A 88 -1.73 25.80 -17.95
C PRO A 88 -2.74 26.02 -16.80
N PRO A 89 -2.30 26.55 -15.64
CA PRO A 89 -3.22 26.89 -14.57
C PRO A 89 -4.30 27.85 -15.06
N ALA A 90 -5.55 27.61 -14.66
CA ALA A 90 -6.67 28.45 -15.05
C ALA A 90 -6.41 29.89 -14.57
N ALA A 91 -6.44 30.84 -15.49
CA ALA A 91 -6.39 32.25 -15.15
C ALA A 91 -7.78 32.65 -14.63
N PRO A 92 -7.88 33.25 -13.44
CA PRO A 92 -9.13 33.84 -12.97
C PRO A 92 -9.50 35.05 -13.86
N GLU A 93 -10.80 35.23 -14.06
CA GLU A 93 -11.37 36.40 -14.76
C GLU A 93 -11.39 37.65 -13.88
#